data_AF-A0A382Y859-F1
#
_entry.id   AF-A0A382Y859-F1
#
_cell.length_a   1.000
_cell.length_b   1.000
_cell.length_c   1.000
_cell.angle_alpha   90.00
_cell.angle_beta   90.00
_cell.angle_gamma   90.00
#
_symmetry.space_group_name_H-M   'P 1'
#
loop_
_entity.id
_entity.type
_entity.pdbx_description
1 polymer ?
#
loop_
_entity_poly.entity_id
_entity_poly.type
_entity_poly.pdbx_seq_one_letter_code
_entity_poly.pdbx_strand_id
1 'polypeptide(L)'
;TRRMGDNIWVRMVENVMPNLQQVAPIWETGQTPHGFDGPMMSRWIVPQDDTNTMLLEFRHISTGDESTPAWWADRDVMLPAQLPITENLEDQQRQPSDYEAQVTQRPIAVHDLEHLAASDRGITMFRKLVKNGIQAVQEGRDPDVLSREDKPTPTYCNDTVVYSPAVGNAEEDIKSMREIGRQLAEGYIKNPPLSPKS
;
A
#
# COMPACT_ATOMS: atom_id res chain seq x y z
N THR A 1 10.95 4.86 -2.34
CA THR A 1 11.98 4.96 -3.38
C THR A 1 13.23 4.19 -2.98
N ARG A 2 13.81 3.42 -3.89
CA ARG A 2 14.98 2.55 -3.67
C ARG A 2 15.87 2.54 -4.91
N ARG A 3 17.18 2.36 -4.72
CA ARG A 3 18.19 2.21 -5.77
C ARG A 3 18.29 0.74 -6.18
N MET A 4 18.21 0.45 -7.48
CA MET A 4 18.31 -0.90 -8.06
C MET A 4 19.28 -0.88 -9.25
N GLY A 5 20.58 -1.05 -8.98
CA GLY A 5 21.61 -0.82 -10.00
C GLY A 5 21.54 0.62 -10.53
N ASP A 6 21.45 0.79 -11.85
CA ASP A 6 21.28 2.11 -12.49
C ASP A 6 19.84 2.64 -12.45
N ASN A 7 18.90 1.85 -11.92
CA ASN A 7 17.51 2.25 -11.82
C ASN A 7 17.17 2.80 -10.43
N ILE A 8 16.07 3.56 -10.40
CA ILE A 8 15.37 3.97 -9.19
C ILE A 8 13.98 3.37 -9.24
N TRP A 9 13.66 2.56 -8.23
CA TRP A 9 12.33 2.00 -8.03
C TRP A 9 11.53 2.85 -7.04
N VAL A 10 10.44 3.43 -7.52
CA VAL A 10 9.47 4.16 -6.71
C VAL A 10 8.24 3.28 -6.52
N ARG A 11 7.99 2.90 -5.28
CA ARG A 11 6.82 2.14 -4.85
C ARG A 11 5.93 3.01 -3.98
N MET A 12 4.65 3.04 -4.31
CA MET A 12 3.61 3.74 -3.56
C MET A 12 2.52 2.73 -3.21
N VAL A 13 2.15 2.69 -1.93
CA VAL A 13 0.99 1.93 -1.44
C VAL A 13 0.01 2.91 -0.82
N GLU A 14 -1.28 2.61 -0.92
CA GLU A 14 -2.33 3.57 -0.59
C GLU A 14 -3.37 2.97 0.35
N ASN A 15 -3.91 3.82 1.22
CA ASN A 15 -5.16 3.55 1.94
C ASN A 15 -6.18 4.58 1.47
N VAL A 16 -7.23 4.12 0.81
CA VAL A 16 -8.42 4.91 0.52
C VAL A 16 -9.34 4.82 1.73
N MET A 17 -9.71 5.98 2.26
CA MET A 17 -10.48 6.05 3.49
C MET A 17 -11.88 5.41 3.34
N PRO A 18 -12.40 4.75 4.39
CA PRO A 18 -11.78 4.59 5.71
C PRO A 18 -10.91 3.33 5.86
N ASN A 19 -11.03 2.34 4.98
CA ASN A 19 -10.49 0.99 5.23
C ASN A 19 -10.25 0.16 3.96
N LEU A 20 -10.03 0.82 2.81
CA LEU A 20 -9.64 0.15 1.57
C LEU A 20 -8.13 0.31 1.36
N GLN A 21 -7.40 -0.80 1.34
CA GLN A 21 -5.97 -0.85 1.06
C GLN A 21 -5.72 -1.23 -0.39
N GLN A 22 -4.73 -0.59 -1.00
CA GLN A 22 -4.22 -0.98 -2.30
C GLN A 22 -2.73 -1.27 -2.22
N VAL A 23 -2.33 -2.42 -2.76
CA VAL A 23 -0.95 -2.90 -2.70
C VAL A 23 -0.41 -3.05 -4.12
N ALA A 24 0.77 -2.48 -4.35
CA ALA A 24 1.50 -2.60 -5.61
C ALA A 24 2.04 -4.04 -5.79
N PRO A 25 2.34 -4.48 -7.02
CA PRO A 25 2.92 -5.79 -7.31
C PRO A 25 4.04 -6.23 -6.36
N ILE A 26 3.97 -7.43 -5.82
CA ILE A 26 5.03 -7.97 -4.94
C ILE A 26 6.15 -8.69 -5.71
N TRP A 27 5.98 -8.85 -7.02
CA TRP A 27 6.93 -9.48 -7.92
C TRP A 27 7.82 -8.48 -8.67
N GLU A 28 7.64 -7.17 -8.47
CA GLU A 28 8.51 -6.15 -9.05
C GLU A 28 9.94 -6.26 -8.49
N THR A 29 10.92 -6.12 -9.38
CA THR A 29 12.35 -6.29 -9.07
C THR A 29 13.17 -5.00 -9.22
N GLY A 30 12.59 -3.96 -9.83
CA GLY A 30 13.22 -2.70 -10.15
C GLY A 30 14.29 -2.77 -11.25
N GLN A 31 14.38 -3.89 -11.98
CA GLN A 31 15.45 -4.12 -12.96
C GLN A 31 15.12 -3.56 -14.35
N THR A 32 13.84 -3.51 -14.72
CA THR A 32 13.41 -3.04 -16.04
C THR A 32 12.67 -1.72 -15.89
N PRO A 33 13.11 -0.63 -16.55
CA PRO A 33 12.39 0.64 -16.52
C PRO A 33 10.98 0.52 -17.11
N HIS A 34 9.99 1.03 -16.39
CA HIS A 34 8.61 1.14 -16.84
C HIS A 34 7.92 2.32 -16.15
N GLY A 35 6.84 2.83 -16.78
CA GLY A 35 6.00 3.88 -16.22
C GLY A 35 5.10 3.37 -15.09
N PHE A 36 4.04 4.11 -14.79
CA PHE A 36 3.05 3.71 -13.80
C PHE A 36 2.52 2.29 -14.06
N ASP A 37 2.75 1.38 -13.12
CA ASP A 37 2.10 0.07 -13.05
C ASP A 37 1.24 -0.01 -11.79
N GLY A 38 -0.05 -0.25 -11.96
CA GLY A 38 -1.08 -0.06 -10.93
C GLY A 38 -1.06 -1.11 -9.82
N PRO A 39 -2.02 -1.05 -8.88
CA PRO A 39 -2.08 -2.00 -7.78
C PRO A 39 -2.35 -3.44 -8.27
N MET A 40 -1.69 -4.43 -7.66
CA MET A 40 -2.00 -5.85 -7.90
C MET A 40 -3.29 -6.29 -7.18
N MET A 41 -3.66 -5.60 -6.10
CA MET A 41 -4.86 -5.90 -5.32
C MET A 41 -5.46 -4.65 -4.68
N SER A 42 -6.77 -4.75 -4.44
CA SER A 42 -7.50 -3.93 -3.48
C SER A 42 -8.05 -4.82 -2.36
N ARG A 43 -7.84 -4.45 -1.10
CA ARG A 43 -8.31 -5.19 0.08
C ARG A 43 -9.19 -4.29 0.94
N TRP A 44 -10.42 -4.70 1.15
CA TRP A 44 -11.31 -4.09 2.13
C TRP A 44 -11.13 -4.75 3.49
N ILE A 45 -10.85 -3.93 4.51
CA ILE A 45 -10.69 -4.39 5.89
C ILE A 45 -12.01 -4.10 6.62
N VAL A 46 -12.90 -5.08 6.69
CA VAL A 46 -14.28 -4.91 7.18
C VAL A 46 -14.38 -5.30 8.65
N PRO A 47 -14.59 -4.35 9.59
CA PRO A 47 -14.83 -4.69 10.99
C PRO A 47 -16.08 -5.56 11.12
N GLN A 48 -15.96 -6.68 11.82
CA GLN A 48 -17.10 -7.55 12.16
C GLN A 48 -17.59 -7.25 13.59
N ASP A 49 -16.64 -7.05 14.51
CA ASP A 49 -16.84 -6.61 15.88
C ASP A 49 -15.58 -5.89 16.39
N ASP A 50 -15.50 -5.61 17.69
CA ASP A 50 -14.40 -4.89 18.34
C ASP A 50 -13.04 -5.60 18.25
N THR A 51 -13.04 -6.90 17.95
CA THR A 51 -11.87 -7.79 18.01
C THR A 51 -11.65 -8.62 16.74
N ASN A 52 -12.61 -8.61 15.80
CA ASN A 52 -12.57 -9.41 14.58
C ASN A 52 -12.80 -8.54 13.34
N THR A 53 -12.10 -8.90 12.27
CA THR A 53 -12.16 -8.20 10.98
C THR A 53 -12.13 -9.23 9.86
N MET A 54 -12.88 -8.96 8.79
CA MET A 54 -12.84 -9.74 7.55
C MET A 54 -12.01 -9.00 6.50
N LEU A 55 -11.08 -9.71 5.85
CA LEU A 55 -10.34 -9.19 4.70
C LEU A 55 -11.06 -9.61 3.42
N LEU A 56 -11.66 -8.67 2.71
CA LEU A 56 -12.24 -8.90 1.39
C LEU A 56 -11.24 -8.44 0.33
N GLU A 57 -10.72 -9.39 -0.45
CA GLU A 57 -9.65 -9.12 -1.42
C GLU A 57 -10.14 -9.19 -2.86
N PHE A 58 -9.75 -8.20 -3.65
CA PHE A 58 -9.92 -8.15 -5.10
C PHE A 58 -8.54 -8.21 -5.73
N ARG A 59 -8.26 -9.27 -6.49
CA ARG A 59 -7.03 -9.37 -7.30
C ARG A 59 -7.25 -8.67 -8.63
N HIS A 60 -6.30 -7.85 -9.01
CA HIS A 60 -6.25 -7.25 -10.33
C HIS A 60 -5.33 -8.13 -11.19
N ILE A 61 -5.88 -8.64 -12.29
CA ILE A 61 -5.19 -9.51 -13.24
C ILE A 61 -5.22 -8.81 -14.59
N SER A 62 -4.06 -8.63 -15.20
CA SER A 62 -3.99 -8.06 -16.55
C SER A 62 -4.59 -9.03 -17.55
N THR A 63 -5.42 -8.53 -18.47
CA THR A 63 -6.01 -9.31 -19.57
C THR A 63 -5.24 -9.21 -20.88
N GLY A 64 -4.26 -8.31 -20.96
CA GLY A 64 -3.53 -7.98 -22.19
C GLY A 64 -2.01 -8.01 -22.08
N ASP A 65 -1.47 -8.30 -20.89
CA ASP A 65 -0.03 -8.41 -20.64
C ASP A 65 0.23 -9.64 -19.77
N GLU A 66 1.29 -10.40 -20.09
CA GLU A 66 1.74 -11.58 -19.34
C GLU A 66 2.51 -11.22 -18.06
N SER A 67 2.56 -9.93 -17.70
CA SER A 67 3.22 -9.43 -16.48
C SER A 67 2.62 -9.97 -15.18
N THR A 68 1.37 -10.47 -15.20
CA THR A 68 0.76 -11.09 -14.01
C THR A 68 1.26 -12.52 -13.84
N PRO A 69 1.95 -12.86 -12.72
CA PRO A 69 2.41 -14.23 -12.50
C PRO A 69 1.26 -15.24 -12.43
N ALA A 70 1.47 -16.44 -12.99
CA ALA A 70 0.46 -17.49 -13.01
C ALA A 70 -0.06 -17.86 -11.61
N TRP A 71 0.82 -17.88 -10.61
CA TRP A 71 0.44 -18.16 -9.22
C TRP A 71 -0.47 -17.09 -8.61
N TRP A 72 -0.40 -15.84 -9.08
CA TRP A 72 -1.28 -14.77 -8.62
C TRP A 72 -2.66 -14.83 -9.29
N ALA A 73 -2.66 -15.15 -10.59
CA ALA A 73 -3.87 -15.34 -11.37
C ALA A 73 -4.69 -16.57 -10.94
N ASP A 74 -4.03 -17.56 -10.33
CA ASP A 74 -4.68 -18.73 -9.76
C ASP A 74 -5.48 -18.37 -8.50
N ARG A 75 -6.80 -18.56 -8.57
CA ARG A 75 -7.73 -18.27 -7.47
C ARG A 75 -7.61 -19.23 -6.29
N ASP A 76 -7.04 -20.42 -6.51
CA ASP A 76 -6.88 -21.43 -5.46
C ASP A 76 -5.59 -21.21 -4.65
N VAL A 77 -4.67 -20.39 -5.16
CA VAL A 77 -3.46 -19.97 -4.45
C VAL A 77 -3.77 -18.77 -3.58
N MET A 78 -3.62 -18.88 -2.26
CA MET A 78 -3.79 -17.76 -1.33
C MET A 78 -2.59 -16.80 -1.39
N LEU A 79 -2.83 -15.52 -1.04
CA LEU A 79 -1.72 -14.56 -0.90
C LEU A 79 -0.79 -15.06 0.23
N PRO A 80 0.53 -15.13 -0.02
CA PRO A 80 1.48 -15.53 1.01
C PRO A 80 1.38 -14.64 2.27
N ALA A 81 1.83 -15.17 3.41
CA ALA A 81 1.94 -14.46 4.68
C ALA A 81 0.62 -14.01 5.35
N GLN A 82 -0.55 -14.31 4.78
CA GLN A 82 -1.84 -13.92 5.38
C GLN A 82 -2.40 -14.92 6.41
N LEU A 83 -1.80 -16.10 6.49
CA LEU A 83 -2.17 -17.18 7.40
C LEU A 83 -0.90 -17.69 8.11
N PRO A 84 -1.04 -18.28 9.31
CA PRO A 84 0.10 -18.86 9.99
C PRO A 84 0.74 -19.96 9.12
N ILE A 85 2.07 -19.96 9.06
CA ILE A 85 2.82 -20.95 8.27
C ILE A 85 2.60 -22.36 8.84
N THR A 86 2.51 -22.48 10.16
CA THR A 86 2.15 -23.70 10.90
C THR A 86 1.38 -23.33 12.17
N GLU A 87 0.74 -24.31 12.81
CA GLU A 87 0.13 -24.15 14.14
C GLU A 87 1.17 -24.10 15.28
N ASN A 88 2.46 -24.30 14.99
CA ASN A 88 3.52 -24.34 15.99
C ASN A 88 4.09 -22.93 16.23
N LEU A 89 4.03 -22.49 17.49
CA LEU A 89 4.52 -21.17 17.89
C LEU A 89 6.03 -20.97 17.63
N GLU A 90 6.87 -21.99 17.79
CA GLU A 90 8.31 -21.86 17.54
C GLU A 90 8.60 -21.57 16.06
N ASP A 91 7.88 -22.22 15.16
CA ASP A 91 8.01 -21.99 13.71
C ASP A 91 7.54 -20.58 13.35
N GLN A 92 6.39 -20.16 13.87
CA GLN A 92 5.87 -18.80 13.70
C GLN A 92 6.85 -17.74 14.22
N GLN A 93 7.53 -17.98 15.33
CA GLN A 93 8.54 -17.08 15.89
C GLN A 93 9.83 -17.04 15.06
N ARG A 94 10.23 -18.17 14.45
CA ARG A 94 11.42 -18.25 13.60
C ARG A 94 11.19 -17.66 12.21
N GLN A 95 9.96 -17.72 11.71
CA GLN A 95 9.56 -17.26 10.38
C GLN A 95 8.28 -16.42 10.44
N PRO A 96 8.29 -15.27 11.16
CA PRO A 96 7.10 -14.46 11.29
C PRO A 96 6.73 -13.83 9.94
N SER A 97 5.43 -13.73 9.71
CA SER A 97 4.82 -13.17 8.52
C SER A 97 3.89 -12.02 8.86
N ASP A 98 3.13 -11.51 7.88
CA ASP A 98 2.14 -10.46 8.12
C ASP A 98 1.06 -10.92 9.12
N TYR A 99 0.70 -12.21 9.13
CA TYR A 99 -0.23 -12.78 10.11
C TYR A 99 0.28 -12.57 11.54
N GLU A 100 1.49 -13.04 11.85
CA GLU A 100 2.09 -12.87 13.18
C GLU A 100 2.24 -11.39 13.54
N ALA A 101 2.65 -10.55 12.59
CA ALA A 101 2.79 -9.10 12.80
C ALA A 101 1.45 -8.41 13.16
N GLN A 102 0.34 -8.91 12.66
CA GLN A 102 -1.00 -8.40 12.97
C GLN A 102 -1.50 -8.93 14.33
N VAL A 103 -1.50 -10.26 14.54
CA VAL A 103 -2.15 -10.86 15.71
C VAL A 103 -1.36 -10.66 17.02
N THR A 104 -0.04 -10.48 16.95
CA THR A 104 0.79 -10.27 18.15
C THR A 104 0.62 -8.88 18.77
N GLN A 105 -0.10 -7.97 18.10
CA GLN A 105 -0.45 -6.66 18.65
C GLN A 105 -1.58 -6.72 19.69
N ARG A 106 -2.10 -7.92 19.99
CA ARG A 106 -3.31 -8.23 20.80
C ARG A 106 -4.59 -8.05 19.97
N PRO A 107 -5.75 -8.56 20.44
CA PRO A 107 -7.03 -8.32 19.77
C PRO A 107 -7.34 -6.83 19.55
N ILE A 108 -6.88 -5.97 20.46
CA ILE A 108 -6.88 -4.51 20.33
C ILE A 108 -5.49 -4.00 20.67
N ALA A 109 -4.88 -3.25 19.76
CA ALA A 109 -3.58 -2.62 19.96
C ALA A 109 -3.63 -1.60 21.11
N VAL A 110 -2.62 -1.64 21.98
CA VAL A 110 -2.50 -0.70 23.11
C VAL A 110 -1.60 0.46 22.70
N HIS A 111 -2.22 1.56 22.27
CA HIS A 111 -1.49 2.72 21.75
C HIS A 111 -0.48 3.34 22.74
N ASP A 112 -0.71 3.23 24.05
CA ASP A 112 0.21 3.72 25.09
C ASP A 112 1.56 2.99 25.10
N LEU A 113 1.67 1.82 24.44
CA LEU A 113 2.90 1.04 24.32
C LEU A 113 3.67 1.31 23.01
N GLU A 114 3.17 2.19 22.15
CA GLU A 114 3.78 2.45 20.85
C GLU A 114 4.94 3.46 20.92
N HIS A 115 5.99 3.20 20.14
CA HIS A 115 7.11 4.10 19.94
C HIS A 115 7.26 4.45 18.45
N LEU A 116 6.48 5.43 18.00
CA LEU A 116 6.42 5.83 16.61
C LEU A 116 7.71 6.54 16.15
N ALA A 117 8.21 6.16 14.99
CA ALA A 117 9.36 6.74 14.31
C ALA A 117 8.93 7.56 13.07
N ALA A 118 9.90 8.12 12.35
CA ALA A 118 9.64 8.94 11.18
C ALA A 118 8.87 8.21 10.06
N SER A 119 9.02 6.88 9.95
CA SER A 119 8.25 6.03 9.03
C SER A 119 6.77 5.95 9.37
N ASP A 120 6.39 6.18 10.62
CA ASP A 120 5.02 6.03 11.13
C ASP A 120 4.16 7.30 10.95
N ARG A 121 4.68 8.27 10.19
CA ARG A 121 3.91 9.46 9.81
C ARG A 121 2.61 9.08 9.10
N GLY A 122 2.65 8.08 8.22
CA GLY A 122 1.48 7.61 7.48
C GLY A 122 0.36 7.11 8.40
N ILE A 123 0.68 6.25 9.37
CA ILE A 123 -0.31 5.72 10.31
C ILE A 123 -0.86 6.81 11.24
N THR A 124 -0.02 7.76 11.66
CA THR A 124 -0.46 8.92 12.46
C THR A 124 -1.47 9.77 11.70
N MET A 125 -1.21 10.03 10.41
CA MET A 125 -2.14 10.77 9.53
C MET A 125 -3.45 10.00 9.34
N PHE A 126 -3.37 8.70 9.07
CA PHE A 126 -4.54 7.84 8.92
C PHE A 126 -5.43 7.86 10.17
N ARG A 127 -4.86 7.65 11.36
CA ARG A 127 -5.61 7.69 12.64
C ARG A 127 -6.30 9.03 12.86
N LYS A 128 -5.63 10.13 12.51
CA LYS A 128 -6.23 11.47 12.60
C LYS A 128 -7.43 11.61 11.66
N LEU A 129 -7.33 11.15 10.41
CA LEU A 129 -8.43 11.18 9.45
C LEU A 129 -9.63 10.34 9.91
N VAL A 130 -9.40 9.12 10.42
CA VAL A 130 -10.45 8.28 10.99
C VAL A 130 -11.14 8.97 12.17
N LYS A 131 -10.36 9.48 13.13
CA LYS A 131 -10.89 10.18 14.31
C LYS A 131 -11.76 11.38 13.92
N ASN A 132 -11.26 12.21 12.99
CA ASN A 132 -12.00 13.36 12.49
C ASN A 132 -13.29 12.94 11.77
N GLY A 133 -13.25 11.87 10.97
CA GLY A 133 -14.43 11.33 10.29
C GLY A 133 -15.49 10.83 11.28
N ILE A 134 -15.07 10.10 12.33
CA ILE A 134 -15.97 9.66 13.41
C ILE A 134 -16.64 10.87 14.08
N GLN A 135 -15.84 11.89 14.42
CA GLN A 135 -16.37 13.11 15.05
C GLN A 135 -17.36 13.84 14.12
N ALA A 136 -17.04 13.97 12.83
CA ALA A 136 -17.92 14.60 11.85
C ALA A 136 -19.29 13.89 11.79
N VAL A 137 -19.29 12.55 11.72
CA VAL A 137 -20.52 11.75 11.70
C VAL A 137 -21.32 11.91 12.99
N GLN A 138 -20.66 11.93 14.16
CA GLN A 138 -21.34 12.16 15.45
C GLN A 138 -22.01 13.53 15.53
N GLU A 139 -21.43 14.53 14.86
CA GLU A 139 -21.98 15.88 14.76
C GLU A 139 -23.04 16.02 13.63
N GLY A 140 -23.38 14.94 12.92
CA GLY A 140 -24.33 14.95 11.81
C GLY A 140 -23.78 15.54 10.51
N ARG A 141 -22.46 15.60 10.36
CA ARG A 141 -21.75 16.07 9.16
C ARG A 141 -21.15 14.90 8.38
N ASP A 142 -20.87 15.12 7.10
CA ASP A 142 -20.10 14.16 6.28
C ASP A 142 -18.60 14.21 6.66
N PRO A 143 -17.88 13.07 6.62
CA PRO A 143 -16.42 13.05 6.71
C PRO A 143 -15.75 13.81 5.55
N ASP A 144 -14.64 14.51 5.82
CA ASP A 144 -13.93 15.33 4.83
C ASP A 144 -13.40 14.55 3.60
N VAL A 145 -13.19 13.25 3.78
CA VAL A 145 -12.62 12.34 2.75
C VAL A 145 -13.70 11.58 1.97
N LEU A 146 -14.98 11.85 2.23
CA LEU A 146 -16.09 11.22 1.52
C LEU A 146 -16.21 11.80 0.10
N SER A 147 -16.22 10.92 -0.90
CA SER A 147 -16.61 11.26 -2.27
C SER A 147 -17.95 10.59 -2.60
N ARG A 148 -18.89 11.37 -3.15
CA ARG A 148 -20.18 10.89 -3.69
C ARG A 148 -20.26 11.05 -5.20
N GLU A 149 -19.16 11.42 -5.84
CA GLU A 149 -19.13 11.64 -7.27
C GLU A 149 -19.21 10.31 -8.02
N ASP A 150 -20.04 10.26 -9.06
CA ASP A 150 -20.14 9.11 -9.97
C ASP A 150 -19.00 9.16 -11.00
N LYS A 151 -17.77 9.23 -10.50
CA LYS A 151 -16.55 9.15 -11.31
C LYS A 151 -15.55 8.25 -10.59
N PRO A 152 -14.70 7.53 -11.34
CA PRO A 152 -13.64 6.74 -10.72
C PRO A 152 -12.75 7.60 -9.82
N THR A 153 -12.54 7.16 -8.58
CA THR A 153 -11.51 7.73 -7.71
C THR A 153 -10.15 7.31 -8.24
N PRO A 154 -9.25 8.26 -8.55
CA PRO A 154 -7.91 7.90 -8.97
C PRO A 154 -7.16 7.13 -7.88
N THR A 155 -6.29 6.22 -8.30
CA THR A 155 -5.36 5.52 -7.41
C THR A 155 -3.95 6.04 -7.62
N TYR A 156 -3.19 6.12 -6.54
CA TYR A 156 -1.77 6.44 -6.56
C TYR A 156 -0.90 5.24 -6.20
N CYS A 157 -1.52 4.10 -5.90
CA CYS A 157 -0.81 2.86 -5.63
C CYS A 157 -0.15 2.34 -6.91
N ASN A 158 1.18 2.23 -6.89
CA ASN A 158 1.94 1.78 -8.06
C ASN A 158 3.35 1.31 -7.73
N ASP A 159 3.92 0.62 -8.71
CA ASP A 159 5.35 0.56 -8.93
C ASP A 159 5.71 1.38 -10.19
N THR A 160 6.83 2.10 -10.12
CA THR A 160 7.43 2.84 -11.24
C THR A 160 8.93 2.67 -11.19
N VAL A 161 9.56 2.31 -12.32
CA VAL A 161 11.00 2.09 -12.41
C VAL A 161 11.60 3.06 -13.41
N VAL A 162 12.47 3.95 -12.92
CA VAL A 162 13.11 5.00 -13.72
C VAL A 162 14.58 4.66 -13.90
N TYR A 163 15.06 4.63 -15.14
CA TYR A 163 16.51 4.61 -15.40
C TYR A 163 17.11 5.96 -14.99
N SER A 164 17.99 5.95 -13.99
CA SER A 164 18.61 7.16 -13.47
C SER A 164 19.85 6.77 -12.65
N PRO A 165 21.02 6.58 -13.29
CA PRO A 165 22.25 6.13 -12.62
C PRO A 165 22.60 6.95 -11.37
N ALA A 166 23.35 6.34 -10.46
CA ALA A 166 23.75 7.02 -9.22
C ALA A 166 24.55 8.30 -9.50
N VAL A 167 24.23 9.36 -8.78
CA VAL A 167 24.89 10.67 -8.94
C VAL A 167 25.74 11.02 -7.74
N GLY A 168 26.98 11.42 -7.98
CA GLY A 168 27.88 11.92 -6.95
C GLY A 168 28.13 10.91 -5.83
N ASN A 169 28.11 11.40 -4.59
CA ASN A 169 28.23 10.55 -3.41
C ASN A 169 26.87 10.02 -2.91
N ALA A 170 26.89 9.13 -1.91
CA ALA A 170 25.67 8.49 -1.40
C ALA A 170 24.60 9.48 -0.88
N GLU A 171 25.01 10.61 -0.29
CA GLU A 171 24.05 11.62 0.20
C GLU A 171 23.41 12.38 -0.97
N GLU A 172 24.19 12.70 -2.00
CA GLU A 172 23.71 13.33 -3.24
C GLU A 172 22.75 12.39 -3.99
N ASP A 173 23.06 11.09 -4.05
CA ASP A 173 22.18 10.10 -4.65
C ASP A 173 20.86 9.95 -3.89
N ILE A 174 20.90 9.95 -2.55
CA ILE A 174 19.69 9.94 -1.72
C ILE A 174 18.82 11.18 -1.98
N LYS A 175 19.44 12.36 -2.14
CA LYS A 175 18.70 13.59 -2.49
C LYS A 175 18.06 13.48 -3.87
N SER A 176 18.79 12.97 -4.86
CA SER A 176 18.29 12.72 -6.22
C SER A 176 17.09 11.75 -6.21
N MET A 177 17.21 10.61 -5.52
CA MET A 177 16.13 9.65 -5.37
C MET A 177 14.87 10.24 -4.72
N ARG A 178 15.03 11.05 -3.67
CA ARG A 178 13.91 11.73 -3.01
C ARG A 178 13.23 12.71 -3.95
N GLU A 179 14.01 13.46 -4.71
CA GLU A 179 13.49 14.43 -5.68
C GLU A 179 12.72 13.74 -6.80
N ILE A 180 13.24 12.65 -7.37
CA ILE A 180 12.54 11.86 -8.39
C ILE A 180 11.23 11.29 -7.85
N GLY A 181 11.24 10.72 -6.64
CA GLY A 181 10.03 10.23 -5.99
C GLY A 181 8.99 11.33 -5.77
N ARG A 182 9.42 12.52 -5.38
CA ARG A 182 8.56 13.70 -5.18
C ARG A 182 7.96 14.18 -6.50
N GLN A 183 8.77 14.31 -7.55
CA GLN A 183 8.32 14.73 -8.88
C GLN A 183 7.29 13.76 -9.48
N LEU A 184 7.50 12.45 -9.31
CA LEU A 184 6.52 11.44 -9.73
C LEU A 184 5.21 11.59 -8.96
N ALA A 185 5.26 11.72 -7.63
CA ALA A 185 4.06 11.91 -6.80
C ALA A 185 3.28 13.17 -7.20
N GLU A 186 3.97 14.30 -7.38
CA GLU A 186 3.37 15.56 -7.84
C GLU A 186 2.79 15.44 -9.25
N GLY A 187 3.48 14.73 -10.14
CA GLY A 187 3.02 14.43 -11.48
C GLY A 187 1.71 13.64 -11.49
N TYR A 188 1.61 12.61 -10.64
CA TYR A 188 0.41 11.80 -10.48
C TYR A 188 -0.73 12.61 -9.85
N ILE A 189 -0.48 13.45 -8.85
CA ILE A 189 -1.53 14.32 -8.28
C ILE A 189 -2.08 15.28 -9.35
N LYS A 190 -1.19 15.85 -10.18
CA LYS A 190 -1.58 16.79 -11.22
C LYS A 190 -2.33 16.12 -12.38
N ASN A 191 -1.91 14.92 -12.76
CA ASN A 191 -2.48 14.14 -13.86
C ASN A 191 -2.72 12.70 -13.36
N PRO A 192 -3.86 12.44 -12.70
CA PRO A 192 -4.07 11.16 -12.04
C PRO A 192 -4.02 10.00 -13.03
N PRO A 193 -3.11 9.03 -12.80
CA PRO A 193 -2.99 7.87 -13.68
C PRO A 193 -4.29 7.07 -13.65
N LEU A 194 -4.61 6.41 -14.77
CA LEU A 194 -5.86 5.65 -14.96
C LEU A 194 -7.16 6.49 -14.89
N SER A 195 -7.09 7.82 -14.95
CA SER A 195 -8.28 8.63 -15.17
C SER A 195 -8.91 8.29 -16.53
N PRO A 196 -10.26 8.22 -16.64
CA PRO A 196 -10.91 8.09 -17.94
C PRO A 196 -10.42 9.20 -18.87
N LYS A 197 -9.97 8.83 -20.08
CA LYS A 197 -9.72 9.83 -21.11
C LYS A 197 -11.08 10.38 -21.55
N SER A 198 -11.27 11.69 -21.37
CA SER A 198 -12.44 12.43 -21.85
C SER A 198 -12.63 12.30 -23.36
#